data_AF-A0A553I762-F1
#
_entry.id   AF-A0A553I762-F1
#
_cell.length_a   1.000
_cell.length_b   1.000
_cell.length_c   1.000
_cell.angle_alpha   90.00
_cell.angle_beta   90.00
_cell.angle_gamma   90.00
#
_symmetry.space_group_name_H-M   'P 1'
#
loop_
_entity.id
_entity.type
_entity.pdbx_description
1 polymer ?
#
loop_
_entity_poly.entity_id
_entity_poly.type
_entity_poly.pdbx_seq_one_letter_code
_entity_poly.pdbx_strand_id
1 'polypeptide(L)'
;MSVNDNEEEASYIDYDAFLDPGFRPSSFANTLVLATNNPTDTPLDLSTPLSKVLFDAQEIDSHIHLLTTRSSLPLLTYTKEQTDASKRIISEIDSQVKSLNESYKQLEKEVIQKHAEADEVRLVASRLWETLKLGRSVGRCLQLGRQLEVQHAELSSGTGSSKKEDHRALVRCAHTILSLREITEKRGPGEEGHGLEKVEAIASLQDHAIGPIERSIKATSEQIIREFSIGSASGTVTFAQSEEAKARIISAAVTLYMISPTVGVKPDKWTPQLLVQALEVYLRNALQSSVASLARSLATLPSLDRTLSEVSARCQNVIALEIILEATKAPLHPLLLAPKHTPEKNNLLQPLLTHLETGSLVSYFWRSMAGSLTTRVQEIINRGGVSARTLKTNRNAVGDAIRECVTRGSQPHSTVAPTKSRGSKGDPDRNSGWDREVAVMVGSVVNNLGR
;
A
#
# COMPACT_ATOMS: atom_id res chain seq x y z
N MET A 1 48.15 -41.53 -62.67
CA MET A 1 48.30 -42.39 -63.87
C MET A 1 49.66 -42.08 -64.48
N SER A 2 50.69 -42.77 -63.97
CA SER A 2 52.09 -42.81 -64.42
C SER A 2 52.64 -44.11 -63.82
N VAL A 3 52.45 -45.25 -64.49
CA VAL A 3 53.44 -45.90 -65.36
C VAL A 3 54.76 -46.16 -64.63
N ASN A 4 54.91 -47.43 -64.24
CA ASN A 4 56.10 -48.20 -63.92
C ASN A 4 57.46 -47.54 -64.20
N ASP A 5 58.30 -47.55 -63.17
CA ASP A 5 59.75 -47.82 -63.24
C ASP A 5 60.19 -48.44 -61.89
N ASN A 6 59.47 -49.47 -61.44
CA ASN A 6 59.99 -50.43 -60.46
C ASN A 6 60.76 -51.52 -61.21
N GLU A 7 61.73 -51.10 -62.03
CA GLU A 7 62.88 -51.96 -62.30
C GLU A 7 63.83 -51.72 -61.13
N GLU A 8 63.60 -52.46 -60.05
CA GLU A 8 64.66 -52.74 -59.08
C GLU A 8 65.76 -53.44 -59.87
N GLU A 9 66.68 -52.66 -60.46
CA GLU A 9 68.03 -53.14 -60.70
C GLU A 9 68.46 -53.72 -59.36
N ALA A 10 68.61 -55.04 -59.29
CA ALA A 10 69.01 -55.75 -58.08
C ALA A 10 70.39 -55.22 -57.65
N SER A 11 70.37 -54.16 -56.86
CA SER A 11 71.57 -53.49 -56.39
C SER A 11 72.28 -54.46 -55.47
N TYR A 12 73.58 -54.62 -55.67
CA TYR A 12 74.44 -55.47 -54.86
C TYR A 12 74.45 -55.06 -53.38
N ILE A 13 73.94 -53.86 -53.09
CA ILE A 13 73.88 -53.22 -51.78
C ILE A 13 72.52 -53.50 -51.11
N ASP A 14 72.57 -54.07 -49.91
CA ASP A 14 71.39 -54.29 -49.06
C ASP A 14 70.97 -52.98 -48.36
N TYR A 15 70.19 -52.15 -49.07
CA TYR A 15 69.71 -50.87 -48.55
C TYR A 15 68.77 -51.00 -47.34
N ASP A 16 68.08 -52.13 -47.19
CA ASP A 16 67.16 -52.37 -46.07
C ASP A 16 67.92 -52.48 -44.74
N ALA A 17 69.11 -53.09 -44.75
CA ALA A 17 69.99 -53.14 -43.59
C ALA A 17 70.53 -51.75 -43.18
N PHE A 18 70.67 -50.81 -44.13
CA PHE A 18 71.18 -49.46 -43.88
C PHE A 18 70.10 -48.44 -43.49
N LEU A 19 68.87 -48.65 -43.95
CA LEU A 19 67.72 -47.78 -43.65
C LEU A 19 66.97 -48.20 -42.37
N ASP A 20 67.31 -49.34 -41.76
CA ASP A 20 66.76 -49.78 -40.48
C ASP A 20 67.07 -48.74 -39.37
N PRO A 21 66.05 -48.22 -38.64
CA PRO A 21 66.25 -47.30 -37.51
C PRO A 21 67.15 -47.86 -36.39
N GLY A 22 67.42 -49.17 -36.35
CA GLY A 22 68.36 -49.83 -35.45
C GLY A 22 69.81 -49.92 -35.95
N PHE A 23 70.13 -49.44 -37.15
CA PHE A 23 71.46 -49.57 -37.76
C PHE A 23 72.53 -48.87 -36.92
N ARG A 24 73.56 -49.63 -36.52
CA ARG A 24 74.74 -49.11 -35.82
C ARG A 24 76.00 -49.40 -36.64
N PRO A 25 76.76 -48.37 -37.06
CA PRO A 25 77.95 -48.55 -37.88
C PRO A 25 79.00 -49.50 -37.28
N SER A 26 79.15 -49.49 -35.96
CA SER A 26 80.13 -50.31 -35.24
C SER A 26 79.78 -51.79 -35.19
N SER A 27 78.49 -52.14 -35.07
CA SER A 27 78.07 -53.55 -35.09
C SER A 27 78.15 -54.14 -36.49
N PHE A 28 77.82 -53.35 -37.52
CA PHE A 28 77.95 -53.75 -38.91
C PHE A 28 79.42 -54.00 -39.29
N ALA A 29 80.33 -53.10 -38.91
CA ALA A 29 81.77 -53.28 -39.12
C ALA A 29 82.30 -54.55 -38.43
N ASN A 30 81.86 -54.83 -37.19
CA ASN A 30 82.24 -56.05 -36.48
C ASN A 30 81.73 -57.32 -37.17
N THR A 31 80.48 -57.34 -37.64
CA THR A 31 79.92 -58.46 -38.40
C THR A 31 80.70 -58.71 -39.69
N LEU A 32 81.14 -57.64 -40.37
CA LEU A 32 81.92 -57.74 -41.61
C LEU A 32 83.34 -58.28 -41.39
N VAL A 33 84.00 -57.86 -40.31
CA VAL A 33 85.34 -58.35 -39.93
C VAL A 33 85.28 -59.82 -39.54
N LEU A 34 84.24 -60.23 -38.80
CA LEU A 34 84.02 -61.63 -38.41
C LEU A 34 83.63 -62.52 -39.61
N ALA A 35 82.96 -61.96 -40.62
CA ALA A 35 82.58 -62.70 -41.83
C ALA A 35 83.76 -62.91 -42.81
N THR A 36 84.79 -62.08 -42.75
CA THR A 36 85.94 -62.10 -43.67
C THR A 36 87.15 -62.83 -43.11
N ASN A 37 87.26 -63.02 -41.79
CA ASN A 37 88.42 -63.63 -41.14
C ASN A 37 88.05 -64.93 -40.40
N ASN A 38 88.88 -65.97 -40.54
CA ASN A 38 88.79 -67.17 -39.71
C ASN A 38 89.56 -66.99 -38.40
N PRO A 39 89.15 -67.63 -37.28
CA PRO A 39 89.76 -67.43 -35.96
C PRO A 39 91.21 -67.91 -35.83
N THR A 40 91.78 -68.53 -36.87
CA THR A 40 93.16 -69.03 -36.92
C THR A 40 94.09 -68.20 -37.80
N ASP A 41 93.60 -67.17 -38.51
CA ASP A 41 94.44 -66.31 -39.35
C ASP A 41 95.24 -65.29 -38.52
N THR A 42 96.56 -65.27 -38.72
CA THR A 42 97.49 -64.29 -38.14
C THR A 42 98.46 -63.84 -39.23
N PRO A 43 98.47 -62.57 -39.69
CA PRO A 43 97.73 -61.40 -39.21
C PRO A 43 96.29 -61.29 -39.74
N LEU A 44 95.45 -60.58 -38.97
CA LEU A 44 94.05 -60.26 -39.31
C LEU A 44 93.97 -59.43 -40.60
N ASP A 45 93.22 -59.90 -41.59
CA ASP A 45 93.03 -59.16 -42.83
C ASP A 45 91.92 -58.12 -42.67
N LEU A 46 92.34 -56.88 -42.46
CA LEU A 46 91.45 -55.72 -42.43
C LEU A 46 91.27 -55.08 -43.82
N SER A 47 92.08 -55.48 -44.80
CA SER A 47 92.08 -54.86 -46.12
C SER A 47 90.86 -55.26 -46.94
N THR A 48 90.42 -56.51 -46.82
CA THR A 48 89.23 -57.05 -47.50
C THR A 48 87.90 -56.45 -46.99
N PRO A 49 87.60 -56.43 -45.68
CA PRO A 49 86.39 -55.76 -45.19
C PRO A 49 86.40 -54.24 -45.42
N LEU A 50 87.56 -53.58 -45.32
CA LEU A 50 87.68 -52.15 -45.59
C LEU A 50 87.45 -51.82 -47.07
N SER A 51 88.00 -52.64 -47.98
CA SER A 51 87.78 -52.43 -49.42
C SER A 51 86.32 -52.63 -49.81
N LYS A 52 85.61 -53.58 -49.18
CA LYS A 52 84.17 -53.77 -49.38
C LYS A 52 83.35 -52.57 -48.92
N VAL A 53 83.57 -52.06 -47.70
CA VAL A 53 82.84 -50.86 -47.20
C VAL A 53 83.13 -49.63 -48.05
N LEU A 54 84.37 -49.45 -48.50
CA LEU A 54 84.72 -48.35 -49.39
C LEU A 54 84.04 -48.47 -50.74
N PHE A 55 83.93 -49.68 -51.29
CA PHE A 55 83.22 -49.93 -52.54
C PHE A 55 81.72 -49.63 -52.38
N ASP A 56 81.09 -50.13 -51.32
CA ASP A 56 79.68 -49.86 -51.00
C ASP A 56 79.42 -48.36 -50.83
N ALA A 57 80.30 -47.64 -50.11
CA ALA A 57 80.17 -46.20 -49.90
C ALA A 57 80.36 -45.40 -51.20
N GLN A 58 81.32 -45.79 -52.04
CA GLN A 58 81.54 -45.17 -53.35
C GLN A 58 80.35 -45.40 -54.28
N GLU A 59 79.77 -46.60 -54.26
CA GLU A 59 78.61 -46.93 -55.07
C GLU A 59 77.36 -46.17 -54.60
N ILE A 60 77.10 -46.10 -53.28
CA ILE A 60 76.03 -45.25 -52.71
C ILE A 60 76.22 -43.79 -53.10
N ASP A 61 77.43 -43.24 -52.95
CA ASP A 61 77.73 -41.85 -53.30
C ASP A 61 77.53 -41.61 -54.79
N SER A 62 77.98 -42.54 -55.64
CA SER A 62 77.77 -42.47 -57.09
C SER A 62 76.29 -42.54 -57.45
N HIS A 63 75.51 -43.37 -56.76
CA HIS A 63 74.08 -43.55 -56.99
C HIS A 63 73.30 -42.33 -56.51
N ILE A 64 73.62 -41.78 -55.34
CA ILE A 64 73.09 -40.50 -54.84
C ILE A 64 73.45 -39.38 -55.80
N HIS A 65 74.69 -39.32 -56.29
CA HIS A 65 75.09 -38.31 -57.27
C HIS A 65 74.33 -38.48 -58.58
N LEU A 66 74.14 -39.70 -59.08
CA LEU A 66 73.39 -39.97 -60.31
C LEU A 66 71.92 -39.63 -60.14
N LEU A 67 71.28 -40.08 -59.06
CA LEU A 67 69.89 -39.74 -58.73
C LEU A 67 69.72 -38.24 -58.51
N THR A 68 70.60 -37.59 -57.76
CA THR A 68 70.55 -36.14 -57.51
C THR A 68 70.78 -35.37 -58.78
N THR A 69 71.69 -35.80 -59.66
CA THR A 69 71.94 -35.12 -60.94
C THR A 69 70.79 -35.32 -61.91
N ARG A 70 70.28 -36.56 -62.03
CA ARG A 70 69.18 -36.94 -62.92
C ARG A 70 67.82 -36.39 -62.47
N SER A 71 67.56 -36.36 -61.16
CA SER A 71 66.32 -35.86 -60.54
C SER A 71 66.48 -34.48 -59.88
N SER A 72 67.58 -33.77 -60.14
CA SER A 72 67.85 -32.40 -59.64
C SER A 72 66.69 -31.47 -59.94
N LEU A 73 66.17 -31.53 -61.18
CA LEU A 73 65.02 -30.74 -61.60
C LEU A 73 63.76 -31.09 -60.79
N PRO A 74 63.29 -32.35 -60.71
CA PRO A 74 62.19 -32.77 -59.84
C PRO A 74 62.28 -32.31 -58.38
N LEU A 75 63.45 -32.42 -57.75
CA LEU A 75 63.65 -32.03 -56.35
C LEU A 75 63.58 -30.51 -56.15
N LEU A 76 64.18 -29.76 -57.08
CA LEU A 76 64.08 -28.30 -57.09
C LEU A 76 62.66 -27.83 -57.40
N THR A 77 61.95 -28.48 -58.33
CA THR A 77 60.55 -28.17 -58.61
C THR A 77 59.67 -28.47 -57.42
N TYR A 78 59.84 -29.62 -56.75
CA TYR A 78 59.08 -29.97 -55.56
C TYR A 78 59.32 -28.97 -54.41
N THR A 79 60.58 -28.65 -54.12
CA THR A 79 60.94 -27.68 -53.08
C THR A 79 60.41 -26.29 -53.40
N LYS A 80 60.48 -25.89 -54.67
CA LYS A 80 59.92 -24.62 -55.15
C LYS A 80 58.39 -24.60 -55.00
N GLU A 81 57.70 -25.65 -55.46
CA GLU A 81 56.25 -25.78 -55.34
C GLU A 81 55.79 -25.78 -53.89
N GLN A 82 56.49 -26.48 -53.00
CA GLN A 82 56.19 -26.49 -51.56
C GLN A 82 56.41 -25.13 -50.91
N THR A 83 57.50 -24.44 -51.27
CA THR A 83 57.79 -23.08 -50.80
C THR A 83 56.74 -22.09 -51.31
N ASP A 84 56.36 -22.21 -52.57
CA ASP A 84 55.35 -21.35 -53.20
C ASP A 84 53.95 -21.60 -52.63
N ALA A 85 53.59 -22.86 -52.36
CA ALA A 85 52.34 -23.24 -51.69
C ALA A 85 52.29 -22.70 -50.25
N SER A 86 53.37 -22.85 -49.50
CA SER A 86 53.47 -22.32 -48.12
C SER A 86 53.37 -20.80 -48.10
N LYS A 87 54.02 -20.10 -49.03
CA LYS A 87 53.89 -18.65 -49.19
C LYS A 87 52.46 -18.22 -49.52
N ARG A 88 51.77 -18.95 -50.40
CA ARG A 88 50.34 -18.70 -50.71
C ARG A 88 49.48 -18.85 -49.46
N ILE A 89 49.63 -19.95 -48.72
CA ILE A 89 48.87 -20.20 -47.50
C ILE A 89 49.12 -19.09 -46.47
N ILE A 90 50.39 -18.71 -46.24
CA ILE A 90 50.72 -17.62 -45.31
C ILE A 90 50.11 -16.30 -45.78
N SER A 91 50.16 -16.00 -47.08
CA SER A 91 49.56 -14.77 -47.60
C SER A 91 48.04 -14.73 -47.45
N GLU A 92 47.37 -15.86 -47.61
CA GLU A 92 45.92 -15.98 -47.43
C GLU A 92 45.55 -15.84 -45.95
N ILE A 93 46.26 -16.54 -45.06
CA ILE A 93 46.07 -16.41 -43.61
C ILE A 93 46.31 -14.98 -43.15
N ASP A 94 47.38 -14.32 -43.61
CA ASP A 94 47.66 -12.94 -43.26
C ASP A 94 46.54 -12.00 -43.74
N SER A 95 45.99 -12.24 -44.92
CA SER A 95 44.83 -11.50 -45.43
C SER A 95 43.58 -11.70 -44.57
N GLN A 96 43.32 -12.93 -44.11
CA GLN A 96 42.19 -13.27 -43.24
C GLN A 96 42.37 -12.73 -41.81
N VAL A 97 43.59 -12.75 -41.27
CA VAL A 97 43.89 -12.17 -39.95
C VAL A 97 43.75 -10.66 -39.98
N LYS A 98 44.15 -10.01 -41.09
CA LYS A 98 43.94 -8.57 -41.29
C LYS A 98 42.46 -8.22 -41.37
N SER A 99 41.67 -8.96 -42.17
CA SER A 99 40.23 -8.73 -42.26
C SER A 99 39.51 -8.99 -40.93
N LEU A 100 39.93 -10.00 -40.16
CA LEU A 100 39.39 -10.26 -38.83
C LEU A 100 39.72 -9.12 -37.85
N ASN A 101 40.96 -8.62 -37.85
CA ASN A 101 41.32 -7.48 -37.01
C ASN A 101 40.57 -6.20 -37.41
N GLU A 102 40.35 -5.98 -38.71
CA GLU A 102 39.58 -4.84 -39.19
C GLU A 102 38.10 -4.94 -38.78
N SER A 103 37.47 -6.10 -38.97
CA SER A 103 36.10 -6.35 -38.52
C SER A 103 35.95 -6.27 -37.00
N TYR A 104 36.93 -6.72 -36.22
CA TYR A 104 36.92 -6.56 -34.76
C TYR A 104 37.01 -5.08 -34.36
N LYS A 105 37.88 -4.29 -35.00
CA LYS A 105 37.98 -2.84 -34.75
C LYS A 105 36.69 -2.12 -35.14
N GLN A 106 36.04 -2.54 -36.22
CA GLN A 106 34.72 -2.04 -36.60
C GLN A 106 33.69 -2.41 -35.53
N LEU A 107 33.65 -3.65 -35.06
CA LEU A 107 32.74 -4.10 -34.00
C LEU A 107 32.96 -3.34 -32.68
N GLU A 108 34.21 -3.14 -32.28
CA GLU A 108 34.55 -2.38 -31.07
C GLU A 108 34.03 -0.95 -31.15
N LYS A 109 34.23 -0.29 -32.30
CA LYS A 109 33.79 1.08 -32.52
C LYS A 109 32.27 1.20 -32.66
N GLU A 110 31.64 0.31 -33.40
CA GLU A 110 30.21 0.41 -33.73
C GLU A 110 29.30 -0.19 -32.68
N VAL A 111 29.73 -1.23 -31.97
CA VAL A 111 28.88 -1.95 -31.01
C VAL A 111 29.29 -1.65 -29.58
N ILE A 112 30.56 -1.80 -29.22
CA ILE A 112 30.99 -1.68 -27.82
C ILE A 112 30.88 -0.22 -27.35
N GLN A 113 31.45 0.72 -28.12
CA GLN A 113 31.38 2.14 -27.77
C GLN A 113 29.93 2.65 -27.79
N LYS A 114 29.13 2.25 -28.78
CA LYS A 114 27.70 2.64 -28.84
C LYS A 114 26.86 2.01 -27.74
N HIS A 115 27.18 0.80 -27.30
CA HIS A 115 26.52 0.20 -26.16
C HIS A 115 26.86 0.96 -24.87
N ALA A 116 28.12 1.35 -24.66
CA ALA A 116 28.52 2.15 -23.52
C ALA A 116 27.80 3.52 -23.50
N GLU A 117 27.75 4.22 -24.65
CA GLU A 117 26.97 5.46 -24.80
C GLU A 117 25.47 5.21 -24.50
N ALA A 118 24.90 4.11 -24.99
CA ALA A 118 23.49 3.76 -24.75
C ALA A 118 23.20 3.45 -23.28
N ASP A 119 24.14 2.84 -22.55
CA ASP A 119 24.02 2.56 -21.12
C ASP A 119 24.04 3.86 -20.29
N GLU A 120 24.86 4.84 -20.67
CA GLU A 120 24.82 6.17 -20.06
C GLU A 120 23.47 6.85 -20.30
N VAL A 121 22.95 6.81 -21.53
CA VAL A 121 21.61 7.35 -21.86
C VAL A 121 20.52 6.62 -21.09
N ARG A 122 20.62 5.29 -20.93
CA ARG A 122 19.68 4.50 -20.11
C ARG A 122 19.70 4.95 -18.66
N LEU A 123 20.88 5.21 -18.09
CA LEU A 123 21.03 5.71 -16.73
C LEU A 123 20.45 7.13 -16.56
N VAL A 124 20.66 8.00 -17.55
CA VAL A 124 20.05 9.35 -17.55
C VAL A 124 18.52 9.24 -17.66
N ALA A 125 18.01 8.38 -18.54
CA ALA A 125 16.59 8.16 -18.73
C ALA A 125 15.91 7.57 -17.49
N SER A 126 16.56 6.63 -16.78
CA SER A 126 16.02 6.08 -15.53
C SER A 126 15.93 7.15 -14.43
N ARG A 127 16.98 7.96 -14.27
CA ARG A 127 16.97 9.09 -13.33
C ARG A 127 15.90 10.13 -13.68
N LEU A 128 15.74 10.46 -14.96
CA LEU A 128 14.69 11.37 -15.43
C LEU A 128 13.28 10.81 -15.19
N TRP A 129 13.11 9.50 -15.35
CA TRP A 129 11.83 8.85 -15.06
C TRP A 129 11.51 8.87 -13.56
N GLU A 130 12.49 8.59 -12.70
CA GLU A 130 12.33 8.68 -11.24
C GLU A 130 11.99 10.11 -10.79
N THR A 131 12.67 11.12 -11.33
CA THR A 131 12.37 12.53 -11.02
C THR A 131 11.00 12.95 -11.55
N LEU A 132 10.60 12.51 -12.75
CA LEU A 132 9.26 12.77 -13.29
C LEU A 132 8.18 12.09 -12.46
N LYS A 133 8.40 10.85 -12.02
CA LYS A 133 7.47 10.10 -11.19
C LYS A 133 7.26 10.81 -9.84
N LEU A 134 8.35 11.18 -9.18
CA LEU A 134 8.31 11.93 -7.92
C LEU A 134 7.69 13.33 -8.12
N GLY A 135 8.06 14.03 -9.19
CA GLY A 135 7.51 15.35 -9.50
C GLY A 135 6.01 15.34 -9.74
N ARG A 136 5.48 14.30 -10.40
CA ARG A 136 4.03 14.13 -10.61
C ARG A 136 3.28 13.85 -9.31
N SER A 137 3.82 12.99 -8.44
CA SER A 137 3.18 12.71 -7.16
C SER A 137 3.23 13.91 -6.22
N VAL A 138 4.37 14.63 -6.15
CA VAL A 138 4.50 15.91 -5.44
C VAL A 138 3.49 16.93 -5.99
N GLY A 139 3.40 17.09 -7.31
CA GLY A 139 2.47 18.01 -7.97
C GLY A 139 1.01 17.71 -7.63
N ARG A 140 0.62 16.43 -7.64
CA ARG A 140 -0.72 15.99 -7.24
C ARG A 140 -0.99 16.28 -5.75
N CYS A 141 -0.04 15.99 -4.85
CA CYS A 141 -0.17 16.32 -3.42
C CYS A 141 -0.35 17.83 -3.19
N LEU A 142 0.46 18.67 -3.84
CA LEU A 142 0.35 20.12 -3.73
C LEU A 142 -0.96 20.65 -4.32
N GLN A 143 -1.42 20.10 -5.44
CA GLN A 143 -2.71 20.48 -6.04
C GLN A 143 -3.88 20.13 -5.11
N LEU A 144 -3.86 18.94 -4.50
CA LEU A 144 -4.85 18.53 -3.51
C LEU A 144 -4.76 19.37 -2.22
N GLY A 145 -3.55 19.73 -1.78
CA GLY A 145 -3.34 20.66 -0.66
C GLY A 145 -3.94 22.04 -0.93
N ARG A 146 -3.69 22.61 -2.11
CA ARG A 146 -4.31 23.87 -2.53
C ARG A 146 -5.83 23.76 -2.62
N GLN A 147 -6.34 22.65 -3.16
CA GLN A 147 -7.78 22.40 -3.21
C GLN A 147 -8.38 22.36 -1.80
N LEU A 148 -7.69 21.73 -0.85
CA LEU A 148 -8.11 21.66 0.54
C LEU A 148 -8.14 23.06 1.19
N GLU A 149 -7.11 23.89 0.97
CA GLU A 149 -7.07 25.27 1.48
C GLU A 149 -8.23 26.12 0.94
N VAL A 150 -8.52 26.03 -0.36
CA VAL A 150 -9.65 26.75 -0.97
C VAL A 150 -10.98 26.28 -0.37
N GLN A 151 -11.19 24.98 -0.24
CA GLN A 151 -12.40 24.42 0.37
C GLN A 151 -12.52 24.76 1.86
N HIS A 152 -11.39 24.88 2.57
CA HIS A 152 -11.37 25.31 3.96
C HIS A 152 -11.64 26.82 4.11
N ALA A 153 -11.16 27.65 3.18
CA ALA A 153 -11.48 29.07 3.14
C ALA A 153 -12.98 29.31 2.88
N GLU A 154 -13.63 28.49 2.04
CA GLU A 154 -15.09 28.52 1.85
C GLU A 154 -15.86 28.27 3.16
N LEU A 155 -15.31 27.45 4.06
CA LEU A 155 -15.88 27.21 5.39
C LEU A 155 -15.71 28.43 6.33
N SER A 156 -14.58 29.12 6.25
CA SER A 156 -14.26 30.27 7.11
C SER A 156 -14.79 31.61 6.61
N SER A 157 -15.12 31.74 5.32
CA SER A 157 -15.52 33.01 4.68
C SER A 157 -16.98 33.45 4.99
N GLY A 158 -17.65 32.79 5.93
CA GLY A 158 -18.99 33.14 6.40
C GLY A 158 -19.06 34.37 7.31
N THR A 159 -18.38 35.47 6.97
CA THR A 159 -18.45 36.75 7.70
C THR A 159 -19.49 37.68 7.08
N GLY A 160 -20.77 37.40 7.35
CA GLY A 160 -21.91 38.23 6.92
C GLY A 160 -23.23 37.66 7.43
N SER A 161 -24.25 38.51 7.59
CA SER A 161 -25.54 38.21 8.24
C SER A 161 -26.40 37.12 7.57
N SER A 162 -25.95 36.55 6.45
CA SER A 162 -26.44 35.31 5.85
C SER A 162 -25.46 34.16 6.09
N LYS A 163 -25.24 33.81 7.37
CA LYS A 163 -24.38 32.72 7.87
C LYS A 163 -24.86 31.34 7.41
N LYS A 164 -24.81 31.08 6.11
CA LYS A 164 -24.95 29.73 5.57
C LYS A 164 -23.55 29.15 5.50
N GLU A 165 -23.10 28.59 6.61
CA GLU A 165 -21.92 27.72 6.58
C GLU A 165 -22.19 26.65 5.54
N ASP A 166 -21.34 26.57 4.51
CA ASP A 166 -21.43 25.53 3.50
C ASP A 166 -21.03 24.21 4.15
N HIS A 167 -21.98 23.60 4.85
CA HIS A 167 -21.83 22.30 5.50
C HIS A 167 -21.48 21.19 4.48
N ARG A 168 -21.72 21.44 3.18
CA ARG A 168 -21.25 20.62 2.06
C ARG A 168 -19.74 20.74 1.80
N ALA A 169 -19.13 21.89 2.12
CA ALA A 169 -17.68 22.07 2.05
C ALA A 169 -16.95 21.14 3.02
N LEU A 170 -17.50 20.89 4.22
CA LEU A 170 -16.92 19.93 5.19
C LEU A 170 -16.75 18.54 4.55
N VAL A 171 -17.78 18.05 3.86
CA VAL A 171 -17.76 16.73 3.18
C VAL A 171 -16.72 16.71 2.06
N ARG A 172 -16.63 17.79 1.27
CA ARG A 172 -15.59 17.93 0.22
C ARG A 172 -14.19 17.90 0.82
N CYS A 173 -13.95 18.66 1.90
CA CYS A 173 -12.66 18.65 2.60
C CYS A 173 -12.31 17.25 3.12
N ALA A 174 -13.27 16.53 3.69
CA ALA A 174 -13.04 15.15 4.17
C ALA A 174 -12.61 14.20 3.03
N HIS A 175 -13.22 14.30 1.85
CA HIS A 175 -12.79 13.53 0.68
C HIS A 175 -11.40 13.92 0.18
N THR A 176 -11.06 15.22 0.19
CA THR A 176 -9.72 15.70 -0.19
C THR A 176 -8.65 15.27 0.82
N ILE A 177 -8.96 15.25 2.13
CA ILE A 177 -8.06 14.72 3.17
C ILE A 177 -7.85 13.22 2.97
N LEU A 178 -8.90 12.46 2.65
CA LEU A 178 -8.80 11.03 2.38
C LEU A 178 -7.98 10.71 1.14
N SER A 179 -8.11 11.49 0.06
CA SER A 179 -7.29 11.31 -1.14
C SER A 179 -5.82 11.69 -0.90
N LEU A 180 -5.55 12.70 -0.06
CA LEU A 180 -4.21 13.01 0.42
C LEU A 180 -3.63 11.85 1.25
N ARG A 181 -4.41 11.30 2.19
CA ARG A 181 -4.01 10.13 2.97
C ARG A 181 -3.68 8.93 2.09
N GLU A 182 -4.53 8.63 1.11
CA GLU A 182 -4.30 7.54 0.16
C GLU A 182 -2.93 7.63 -0.54
N ILE A 183 -2.54 8.83 -0.97
CA ILE A 183 -1.25 9.05 -1.63
C ILE A 183 -0.09 8.92 -0.63
N THR A 184 -0.28 9.39 0.61
CA THR A 184 0.78 9.34 1.66
C THR A 184 0.92 7.98 2.35
N GLU A 185 -0.12 7.14 2.33
CA GLU A 185 -0.14 5.81 2.96
C GLU A 185 0.41 4.73 2.01
N LYS A 186 0.25 4.89 0.69
CA LYS A 186 0.80 3.99 -0.34
C LYS A 186 2.32 4.17 -0.53
N ARG A 187 3.10 3.73 0.47
CA ARG A 187 4.57 3.89 0.54
C ARG A 187 5.36 2.74 -0.09
N GLY A 188 4.70 1.73 -0.66
CA GLY A 188 5.33 0.54 -1.22
C GLY A 188 6.21 0.82 -2.45
N PRO A 189 7.18 -0.06 -2.76
CA PRO A 189 8.00 0.08 -3.96
C PRO A 189 7.12 -0.01 -5.21
N GLY A 190 7.13 1.05 -6.04
CA GLY A 190 6.28 1.15 -7.23
C GLY A 190 5.02 2.00 -7.03
N GLU A 191 4.59 2.23 -5.79
CA GLU A 191 3.40 3.02 -5.48
C GLU A 191 3.65 4.54 -5.60
N GLU A 192 2.57 5.32 -5.69
CA GLU A 192 2.63 6.79 -5.87
C GLU A 192 3.31 7.51 -4.69
N GLY A 193 3.29 6.90 -3.49
CA GLY A 193 3.86 7.48 -2.28
C GLY A 193 5.35 7.20 -2.04
N HIS A 194 5.98 6.39 -2.89
CA HIS A 194 7.38 6.03 -2.71
C HIS A 194 8.31 7.24 -2.86
N GLY A 195 8.98 7.63 -1.78
CA GLY A 195 9.92 8.75 -1.74
C GLY A 195 9.30 10.13 -1.45
N LEU A 196 7.97 10.24 -1.26
CA LEU A 196 7.32 11.52 -0.93
C LEU A 196 7.77 12.08 0.42
N GLU A 197 8.02 11.22 1.41
CA GLU A 197 8.47 11.63 2.75
C GLU A 197 9.85 12.29 2.76
N LYS A 198 10.69 11.99 1.77
CA LYS A 198 12.02 12.59 1.64
C LYS A 198 11.96 14.04 1.14
N VAL A 199 10.81 14.50 0.67
CA VAL A 199 10.63 15.85 0.13
C VAL A 199 10.14 16.77 1.26
N GLU A 200 11.01 17.70 1.66
CA GLU A 200 10.72 18.67 2.74
C GLU A 200 9.45 19.49 2.49
N ALA A 201 9.14 19.82 1.22
CA ALA A 201 7.91 20.53 0.86
C ALA A 201 6.63 19.74 1.17
N ILE A 202 6.68 18.41 1.18
CA ILE A 202 5.53 17.56 1.54
C ILE A 202 5.43 17.46 3.05
N ALA A 203 6.56 17.32 3.75
CA ALA A 203 6.58 17.37 5.21
C ALA A 203 6.02 18.71 5.72
N SER A 204 6.43 19.83 5.12
CA SER A 204 5.92 21.15 5.48
C SER A 204 4.42 21.30 5.17
N LEU A 205 3.93 20.77 4.04
CA LEU A 205 2.49 20.73 3.71
C LEU A 205 1.70 19.91 4.75
N GLN A 206 2.22 18.77 5.18
CA GLN A 206 1.58 17.92 6.19
C GLN A 206 1.48 18.63 7.54
N ASP A 207 2.58 19.22 8.00
CA ASP A 207 2.68 19.84 9.32
C ASP A 207 1.92 21.18 9.40
N HIS A 208 2.02 22.01 8.36
CA HIS A 208 1.53 23.40 8.40
C HIS A 208 0.14 23.58 7.77
N ALA A 209 -0.25 22.75 6.79
CA ALA A 209 -1.56 22.88 6.14
C ALA A 209 -2.51 21.75 6.52
N ILE A 210 -2.13 20.49 6.26
CA ILE A 210 -3.05 19.34 6.41
C ILE A 210 -3.43 19.12 7.88
N GLY A 211 -2.45 19.06 8.78
CA GLY A 211 -2.69 18.82 10.21
C GLY A 211 -3.57 19.88 10.90
N PRO A 212 -3.33 21.19 10.71
CA PRO A 212 -4.20 22.24 11.23
C PRO A 212 -5.61 22.23 10.62
N ILE A 213 -5.73 22.05 9.30
CA ILE A 213 -7.04 22.01 8.62
C ILE A 213 -7.86 20.81 9.09
N GLU A 214 -7.24 19.63 9.25
CA GLU A 214 -7.91 18.45 9.77
C GLU A 214 -8.42 18.67 11.20
N ARG A 215 -7.59 19.25 12.08
CA ARG A 215 -8.00 19.60 13.45
C ARG A 215 -9.15 20.60 13.46
N SER A 216 -9.12 21.59 12.57
CA SER A 216 -10.20 22.57 12.44
C SER A 216 -11.50 21.92 11.99
N ILE A 217 -11.48 21.05 10.97
CA ILE A 217 -12.66 20.35 10.45
C ILE A 217 -13.24 19.41 11.51
N LYS A 218 -12.38 18.71 12.27
CA LYS A 218 -12.82 17.91 13.40
C LYS A 218 -13.54 18.77 14.44
N ALA A 219 -12.94 19.90 14.83
CA ALA A 219 -13.51 20.79 15.85
C ALA A 219 -14.87 21.38 15.41
N THR A 220 -14.99 21.82 14.15
CA THR A 220 -16.25 22.37 13.61
C THR A 220 -17.33 21.30 13.50
N SER A 221 -17.01 20.10 13.01
CA SER A 221 -17.98 19.00 12.95
C SER A 221 -18.45 18.55 14.34
N GLU A 222 -17.55 18.49 15.32
CA GLU A 222 -17.94 18.23 16.72
C GLU A 222 -18.82 19.35 17.30
N GLN A 223 -18.53 20.62 16.98
CA GLN A 223 -19.33 21.75 17.41
C GLN A 223 -20.76 21.69 16.85
N ILE A 224 -20.91 21.38 15.55
CA ILE A 224 -22.22 21.22 14.90
C ILE A 224 -23.05 20.13 15.58
N ILE A 225 -22.43 19.02 15.98
CA ILE A 225 -23.13 17.95 16.72
C ILE A 225 -23.50 18.40 18.13
N ARG A 226 -22.60 19.12 18.83
CA ARG A 226 -22.86 19.64 20.19
C ARG A 226 -23.99 20.66 20.24
N GLU A 227 -24.10 21.50 19.22
CA GLU A 227 -25.10 22.59 19.13
C GLU A 227 -26.44 22.14 18.53
N PHE A 228 -26.59 20.86 18.22
CA PHE A 228 -27.79 20.37 17.59
C PHE A 228 -29.05 20.58 18.45
N SER A 229 -30.06 21.21 17.84
CA SER A 229 -31.41 21.33 18.39
C SER A 229 -32.42 21.55 17.27
N ILE A 230 -33.53 20.80 17.27
CA ILE A 230 -34.64 20.93 16.29
C ILE A 230 -35.80 21.75 16.82
N GLY A 231 -35.85 21.98 18.14
CA GLY A 231 -36.87 22.78 18.80
C GLY A 231 -36.35 23.41 20.08
N SER A 232 -36.62 24.70 20.25
CA SER A 232 -36.50 25.38 21.54
C SER A 232 -37.87 25.38 22.22
N ALA A 233 -37.91 25.26 23.54
CA ALA A 233 -39.13 25.36 24.34
C ALA A 233 -39.88 26.71 24.20
N SER A 234 -39.32 27.67 23.46
CA SER A 234 -39.79 29.06 23.35
C SER A 234 -40.17 29.52 21.94
N GLY A 235 -40.14 28.68 20.90
CA GLY A 235 -40.50 29.13 19.54
C GLY A 235 -40.62 28.03 18.48
N THR A 236 -41.52 28.24 17.53
CA THR A 236 -41.75 27.37 16.36
C THR A 236 -40.59 27.51 15.37
N VAL A 237 -39.79 26.45 15.24
CA VAL A 237 -38.76 26.34 14.20
C VAL A 237 -39.46 26.05 12.87
N THR A 238 -39.11 26.81 11.83
CA THR A 238 -39.68 26.58 10.48
C THR A 238 -39.20 25.26 9.89
N PHE A 239 -40.01 24.64 9.02
CA PHE A 239 -39.63 23.39 8.34
C PHE A 239 -38.26 23.52 7.64
N ALA A 240 -38.01 24.64 6.97
CA ALA A 240 -36.74 24.93 6.30
C ALA A 240 -35.54 24.94 7.27
N GLN A 241 -35.68 25.53 8.47
CA GLN A 241 -34.63 25.52 9.49
C GLN A 241 -34.38 24.12 10.05
N SER A 242 -35.44 23.32 10.20
CA SER A 242 -35.31 21.92 10.67
C SER A 242 -34.63 21.02 9.64
N GLU A 243 -34.91 21.22 8.35
CA GLU A 243 -34.27 20.49 7.26
C GLU A 243 -32.79 20.90 7.12
N GLU A 244 -32.49 22.19 7.28
CA GLU A 244 -31.12 22.70 7.28
C GLU A 244 -30.31 22.20 8.48
N ALA A 245 -30.90 22.14 9.68
CA ALA A 245 -30.26 21.56 10.86
C ALA A 245 -29.97 20.06 10.66
N LYS A 246 -30.91 19.32 10.06
CA LYS A 246 -30.73 17.92 9.67
C LYS A 246 -29.58 17.76 8.68
N ALA A 247 -29.53 18.58 7.62
CA ALA A 247 -28.47 18.52 6.63
C ALA A 247 -27.08 18.84 7.21
N ARG A 248 -27.01 19.80 8.16
CA ARG A 248 -25.79 20.13 8.90
C ARG A 248 -25.27 18.98 9.74
N ILE A 249 -26.12 18.28 10.49
CA ILE A 249 -25.68 17.09 11.22
C ILE A 249 -25.24 15.99 10.29
N ILE A 250 -25.99 15.71 9.22
CA ILE A 250 -25.65 14.62 8.30
C ILE A 250 -24.24 14.85 7.75
N SER A 251 -23.93 16.08 7.33
CA SER A 251 -22.59 16.44 6.85
C SER A 251 -21.52 16.38 7.95
N ALA A 252 -21.80 16.85 9.17
CA ALA A 252 -20.87 16.73 10.30
C ALA A 252 -20.61 15.27 10.71
N ALA A 253 -21.65 14.43 10.70
CA ALA A 253 -21.56 13.01 11.04
C ALA A 253 -20.79 12.24 9.95
N VAL A 254 -21.09 12.50 8.67
CA VAL A 254 -20.36 11.91 7.53
C VAL A 254 -18.89 12.32 7.55
N THR A 255 -18.57 13.56 7.91
CA THR A 255 -17.17 14.03 7.93
C THR A 255 -16.38 13.41 9.07
N LEU A 256 -16.94 13.33 10.28
CA LEU A 256 -16.29 12.62 11.39
C LEU A 256 -16.15 11.12 11.13
N TYR A 257 -17.12 10.52 10.43
CA TYR A 257 -17.03 9.14 9.98
C TYR A 257 -15.85 8.96 9.01
N MET A 258 -15.73 9.82 8.00
CA MET A 258 -14.68 9.77 6.99
C MET A 258 -13.28 10.12 7.50
N ILE A 259 -13.15 11.04 8.45
CA ILE A 259 -11.85 11.48 8.97
C ILE A 259 -11.32 10.52 10.05
N SER A 260 -12.20 9.65 10.58
CA SER A 260 -11.82 8.78 11.69
C SER A 260 -10.64 7.85 11.35
N PRO A 261 -9.74 7.59 12.31
CA PRO A 261 -8.46 6.94 12.02
C PRO A 261 -8.65 5.54 11.42
N THR A 262 -8.02 5.28 10.28
CA THR A 262 -7.95 3.95 9.64
C THR A 262 -6.57 3.30 9.76
N VAL A 263 -5.58 4.00 10.31
CA VAL A 263 -4.19 3.54 10.38
C VAL A 263 -4.07 2.29 11.24
N GLY A 264 -3.68 1.17 10.63
CA GLY A 264 -3.34 -0.08 11.31
C GLY A 264 -4.51 -0.95 11.77
N VAL A 265 -5.76 -0.60 11.43
CA VAL A 265 -6.95 -1.37 11.84
C VAL A 265 -7.44 -2.25 10.70
N LYS A 266 -7.61 -3.54 10.95
CA LYS A 266 -8.23 -4.48 9.99
C LYS A 266 -9.66 -4.02 9.67
N PRO A 267 -10.11 -4.10 8.39
CA PRO A 267 -11.40 -3.55 7.95
C PRO A 267 -12.60 -4.11 8.73
N ASP A 268 -12.52 -5.35 9.21
CA ASP A 268 -13.60 -6.03 9.94
C ASP A 268 -13.81 -5.53 11.39
N LYS A 269 -12.86 -4.77 11.95
CA LYS A 269 -12.91 -4.25 13.34
C LYS A 269 -12.93 -2.73 13.42
N TRP A 270 -13.00 -2.05 12.28
CA TRP A 270 -12.96 -0.60 12.27
C TRP A 270 -14.24 -0.02 12.87
N THR A 271 -14.08 0.91 13.81
CA THR A 271 -15.18 1.67 14.41
C THR A 271 -14.87 3.16 14.27
N PRO A 272 -15.87 3.99 13.90
CA PRO A 272 -15.67 5.42 13.70
C PRO A 272 -15.55 6.13 15.06
N GLN A 273 -14.38 6.05 15.69
CA GLN A 273 -14.12 6.53 17.06
C GLN A 273 -14.48 8.01 17.24
N LEU A 274 -14.13 8.85 16.26
CA LEU A 274 -14.40 10.30 16.34
C LEU A 274 -15.90 10.61 16.35
N LEU A 275 -16.69 9.91 15.54
CA LEU A 275 -18.14 10.06 15.50
C LEU A 275 -18.77 9.58 16.81
N VAL A 276 -18.38 8.38 17.27
CA VAL A 276 -18.90 7.80 18.50
C VAL A 276 -18.59 8.69 19.70
N GLN A 277 -17.36 9.20 19.80
CA GLN A 277 -16.96 10.12 20.87
C GLN A 277 -17.76 11.43 20.84
N ALA A 278 -17.96 12.03 19.67
CA ALA A 278 -18.73 13.27 19.55
C ALA A 278 -20.19 13.08 19.98
N LEU A 279 -20.82 11.97 19.57
CA LEU A 279 -22.19 11.63 19.92
C LEU A 279 -22.33 11.27 21.41
N GLU A 280 -21.36 10.55 21.97
CA GLU A 280 -21.33 10.24 23.41
C GLU A 280 -21.22 11.51 24.25
N VAL A 281 -20.34 12.46 23.88
CA VAL A 281 -20.21 13.75 24.55
C VAL A 281 -21.52 14.54 24.48
N TYR A 282 -22.19 14.56 23.32
CA TYR A 282 -23.50 15.20 23.18
C TYR A 282 -24.54 14.60 24.14
N LEU A 283 -24.66 13.26 24.18
CA LEU A 283 -25.59 12.57 25.07
C LEU A 283 -25.27 12.81 26.55
N ARG A 284 -24.00 12.73 26.93
CA ARG A 284 -23.54 12.97 28.30
C ARG A 284 -23.85 14.40 28.75
N ASN A 285 -23.62 15.40 27.89
CA ASN A 285 -23.93 16.80 28.18
C ASN A 285 -25.44 17.03 28.32
N ALA A 286 -26.24 16.46 27.41
CA ALA A 286 -27.69 16.53 27.47
C ALA A 286 -28.24 15.89 28.76
N LEU A 287 -27.69 14.75 29.17
CA LEU A 287 -28.03 14.06 30.41
C LEU A 287 -27.65 14.86 31.66
N GLN A 288 -26.37 15.26 31.78
CA GLN A 288 -25.87 15.97 32.95
C GLN A 288 -26.61 17.30 33.16
N SER A 289 -26.87 18.04 32.09
CA SER A 289 -27.63 19.29 32.16
C SER A 289 -29.09 19.06 32.57
N SER A 290 -29.71 17.96 32.13
CA SER A 290 -31.11 17.63 32.44
C SER A 290 -31.27 17.12 33.88
N VAL A 291 -30.32 16.32 34.36
CA VAL A 291 -30.27 15.86 35.75
C VAL A 291 -30.05 17.05 36.70
N ALA A 292 -29.15 17.97 36.35
CA ALA A 292 -28.86 19.14 37.18
C ALA A 292 -29.99 20.18 37.20
N SER A 293 -30.74 20.36 36.10
CA SER A 293 -31.93 21.23 36.10
C SER A 293 -33.08 20.60 36.88
N LEU A 294 -33.32 19.32 36.70
CA LEU A 294 -34.41 18.59 37.36
C LEU A 294 -34.16 18.42 38.86
N ALA A 295 -32.93 18.13 39.29
CA ALA A 295 -32.59 18.08 40.72
C ALA A 295 -32.81 19.43 41.43
N ARG A 296 -32.54 20.55 40.75
CA ARG A 296 -32.80 21.90 41.28
C ARG A 296 -34.29 22.20 41.33
N SER A 297 -35.06 21.87 40.29
CA SER A 297 -36.50 22.13 40.28
C SER A 297 -37.29 21.22 41.21
N LEU A 298 -36.80 20.02 41.52
CA LEU A 298 -37.37 19.21 42.61
C LEU A 298 -37.15 19.86 43.98
N ALA A 299 -36.07 20.61 44.18
CA ALA A 299 -35.89 21.41 45.39
C ALA A 299 -36.78 22.68 45.39
N THR A 300 -37.20 23.16 44.22
CA THR A 300 -38.01 24.37 44.02
C THR A 300 -39.20 24.11 43.08
N LEU A 301 -40.29 23.52 43.59
CA LEU A 301 -41.43 23.08 42.78
C LEU A 301 -42.02 24.08 41.77
N PRO A 302 -42.06 25.42 42.00
CA PRO A 302 -42.64 26.36 41.03
C PRO A 302 -41.96 26.38 39.66
N SER A 303 -40.72 25.92 39.56
CA SER A 303 -39.99 25.84 38.28
C SER A 303 -40.05 24.47 37.62
N LEU A 304 -40.73 23.49 38.24
CA LEU A 304 -40.75 22.10 37.78
C LEU A 304 -41.31 21.96 36.37
N ASP A 305 -42.48 22.53 36.08
CA ASP A 305 -43.12 22.41 34.76
C ASP A 305 -42.25 22.97 33.62
N ARG A 306 -41.56 24.08 33.89
CA ARG A 306 -40.59 24.65 32.94
C ARG A 306 -39.40 23.72 32.73
N THR A 307 -38.84 23.16 33.80
CA THR A 307 -37.71 22.23 33.65
C THR A 307 -38.12 20.92 32.97
N LEU A 308 -39.32 20.42 33.23
CA LEU A 308 -39.85 19.22 32.59
C LEU A 308 -40.09 19.46 31.09
N SER A 309 -40.58 20.64 30.70
CA SER A 309 -40.71 20.98 29.27
C SER A 309 -39.33 21.07 28.58
N GLU A 310 -38.33 21.67 29.22
CA GLU A 310 -36.95 21.71 28.72
C GLU A 310 -36.31 20.30 28.62
N VAL A 311 -36.53 19.43 29.60
CA VAL A 311 -36.05 18.03 29.58
C VAL A 311 -36.74 17.23 28.48
N SER A 312 -38.06 17.40 28.31
CA SER A 312 -38.80 16.75 27.23
C SER A 312 -38.31 17.20 25.85
N ALA A 313 -38.00 18.49 25.66
CA ALA A 313 -37.44 19.02 24.41
C ALA A 313 -36.05 18.44 24.10
N ARG A 314 -35.19 18.26 25.12
CA ARG A 314 -33.89 17.60 24.96
C ARG A 314 -34.02 16.14 24.57
N CYS A 315 -34.98 15.42 25.16
CA CYS A 315 -35.29 14.04 24.76
C CYS A 315 -35.79 13.97 23.31
N GLN A 316 -36.65 14.91 22.89
CA GLN A 316 -37.10 15.01 21.50
C GLN A 316 -35.95 15.27 20.53
N ASN A 317 -34.96 16.09 20.92
CA ASN A 317 -33.74 16.27 20.12
C ASN A 317 -32.93 14.95 20.02
N VAL A 318 -32.83 14.15 21.09
CA VAL A 318 -32.18 12.83 21.04
C VAL A 318 -32.92 11.87 20.12
N ILE A 319 -34.26 11.85 20.15
CA ILE A 319 -35.08 11.05 19.23
C ILE A 319 -34.85 11.48 17.78
N ALA A 320 -34.84 12.78 17.53
CA ALA A 320 -34.61 13.29 16.20
C ALA A 320 -33.21 12.92 15.69
N LEU A 321 -32.20 12.97 16.55
CA LEU A 321 -30.86 12.48 16.24
C LEU A 321 -30.86 10.99 15.90
N GLU A 322 -31.56 10.16 16.68
CA GLU A 322 -31.70 8.72 16.43
C GLU A 322 -32.31 8.44 15.05
N ILE A 323 -33.42 9.12 14.72
CA ILE A 323 -34.09 9.00 13.41
C ILE A 323 -33.18 9.46 12.26
N ILE A 324 -32.44 10.56 12.45
CA ILE A 324 -31.52 11.09 11.43
C ILE A 324 -30.36 10.11 11.18
N LEU A 325 -29.77 9.56 12.24
CA LEU A 325 -28.67 8.59 12.13
C LEU A 325 -29.13 7.24 11.60
N GLU A 326 -30.37 6.83 11.88
CA GLU A 326 -30.98 5.62 11.30
C GLU A 326 -31.27 5.82 9.80
N ALA A 327 -31.77 6.99 9.40
CA ALA A 327 -32.08 7.27 8.01
C ALA A 327 -30.83 7.48 7.13
N THR A 328 -29.68 7.80 7.74
CA THR A 328 -28.43 8.10 7.02
C THR A 328 -27.61 6.83 6.81
N LYS A 329 -27.52 6.39 5.55
CA LYS A 329 -26.64 5.29 5.15
C LYS A 329 -25.18 5.68 5.37
N ALA A 330 -24.40 4.77 5.94
CA ALA A 330 -22.96 4.97 6.11
C ALA A 330 -22.30 5.07 4.73
N PRO A 331 -21.53 6.14 4.44
CA PRO A 331 -20.85 6.27 3.16
C PRO A 331 -19.71 5.26 3.06
N LEU A 332 -19.39 4.82 1.83
CA LEU A 332 -18.28 3.90 1.58
C LEU A 332 -16.96 4.59 1.92
N HIS A 333 -16.20 4.02 2.85
CA HIS A 333 -14.91 4.57 3.25
C HIS A 333 -13.84 4.18 2.21
N PRO A 334 -13.23 5.13 1.48
CA PRO A 334 -12.36 4.82 0.34
C PRO A 334 -11.07 4.07 0.72
N LEU A 335 -10.63 4.17 1.98
CA LEU A 335 -9.45 3.45 2.50
C LEU A 335 -9.77 2.07 3.09
N LEU A 336 -11.05 1.71 3.23
CA LEU A 336 -11.46 0.37 3.68
C LEU A 336 -11.99 -0.37 2.45
N LEU A 337 -11.17 -1.25 1.88
CA LEU A 337 -11.62 -2.17 0.83
C LEU A 337 -12.91 -2.85 1.31
N ALA A 338 -13.99 -2.66 0.55
CA ALA A 338 -15.33 -3.04 0.95
C ALA A 338 -15.38 -4.51 1.42
N PRO A 339 -15.97 -4.82 2.59
CA PRO A 339 -16.27 -6.20 2.92
C PRO A 339 -17.26 -6.75 1.88
N LYS A 340 -16.96 -7.95 1.35
CA LYS A 340 -17.78 -8.65 0.33
C LYS A 340 -19.22 -8.95 0.78
N HIS A 341 -19.54 -8.72 2.06
CA HIS A 341 -20.88 -8.74 2.61
C HIS A 341 -21.20 -7.37 3.22
N THR A 342 -22.01 -6.58 2.54
CA THR A 342 -22.70 -5.43 3.16
C THR A 342 -23.82 -5.98 4.04
N PRO A 343 -23.77 -5.86 5.37
CA PRO A 343 -24.93 -6.17 6.19
C PRO A 343 -26.05 -5.18 5.85
N GLU A 344 -27.28 -5.68 5.78
CA GLU A 344 -28.48 -4.97 5.30
C GLU A 344 -28.86 -3.71 6.13
N LYS A 345 -28.10 -3.38 7.19
CA LYS A 345 -28.31 -2.25 8.11
C LYS A 345 -27.03 -1.42 8.32
N ASN A 346 -26.39 -0.99 7.24
CA ASN A 346 -25.25 -0.05 7.27
C ASN A 346 -25.69 1.40 7.55
N ASN A 347 -26.18 1.68 8.75
CA ASN A 347 -26.58 3.02 9.19
C ASN A 347 -25.55 3.59 10.18
N LEU A 348 -25.41 4.92 10.23
CA LEU A 348 -24.47 5.60 11.14
C LEU A 348 -24.76 5.38 12.63
N LEU A 349 -25.95 4.87 12.95
CA LEU A 349 -26.43 4.61 14.31
C LEU A 349 -25.90 3.29 14.91
N GLN A 350 -25.66 2.26 14.09
CA GLN A 350 -25.27 0.93 14.60
C GLN A 350 -23.95 0.95 15.40
N PRO A 351 -22.88 1.64 14.96
CA PRO A 351 -21.64 1.72 15.74
C PRO A 351 -21.81 2.39 17.11
N LEU A 352 -22.78 3.30 17.25
CA LEU A 352 -23.08 3.95 18.53
C LEU A 352 -23.87 3.01 19.46
N LEU A 353 -24.87 2.31 18.93
CA LEU A 353 -25.65 1.36 19.72
C LEU A 353 -24.82 0.19 20.23
N THR A 354 -23.90 -0.33 19.40
CA THR A 354 -22.98 -1.39 19.83
C THR A 354 -22.01 -0.89 20.88
N HIS A 355 -21.51 0.35 20.77
CA HIS A 355 -20.62 0.94 21.77
C HIS A 355 -21.33 1.21 23.11
N LEU A 356 -22.59 1.66 23.07
CA LEU A 356 -23.39 1.92 24.27
C LEU A 356 -24.11 0.67 24.81
N GLU A 357 -23.99 -0.47 24.14
CA GLU A 357 -24.70 -1.73 24.44
C GLU A 357 -26.22 -1.52 24.64
N THR A 358 -26.83 -0.64 23.85
CA THR A 358 -28.23 -0.24 24.00
C THR A 358 -29.03 -0.44 22.71
N GLY A 359 -30.33 -0.69 22.86
CA GLY A 359 -31.25 -0.85 21.72
C GLY A 359 -31.86 0.46 21.20
N SER A 360 -31.77 1.55 21.97
CA SER A 360 -32.28 2.88 21.62
C SER A 360 -31.63 3.96 22.49
N LEU A 361 -31.35 5.13 21.91
CA LEU A 361 -30.74 6.26 22.62
C LEU A 361 -31.71 6.86 23.64
N VAL A 362 -33.02 6.83 23.34
CA VAL A 362 -34.08 7.29 24.25
C VAL A 362 -34.14 6.44 25.52
N SER A 363 -34.06 5.12 25.36
CA SER A 363 -34.04 4.19 26.50
C SER A 363 -32.80 4.42 27.38
N TYR A 364 -31.64 4.63 26.74
CA TYR A 364 -30.41 4.97 27.45
C TYR A 364 -30.54 6.30 28.21
N PHE A 365 -31.15 7.31 27.59
CA PHE A 365 -31.35 8.63 28.18
C PHE A 365 -32.18 8.56 29.47
N TRP A 366 -33.39 7.98 29.40
CA TRP A 366 -34.27 7.90 30.57
C TRP A 366 -33.73 6.99 31.67
N ARG A 367 -33.10 5.85 31.34
CA ARG A 367 -32.51 4.95 32.36
C ARG A 367 -31.33 5.60 33.09
N SER A 368 -30.45 6.27 32.35
CA SER A 368 -29.31 6.98 32.93
C SER A 368 -29.75 8.18 33.79
N MET A 369 -30.80 8.87 33.35
CA MET A 369 -31.41 9.95 34.13
C MET A 369 -32.04 9.42 35.43
N ALA A 370 -32.83 8.35 35.36
CA ALA A 370 -33.45 7.75 36.55
C ALA A 370 -32.41 7.27 37.58
N GLY A 371 -31.33 6.64 37.12
CA GLY A 371 -30.24 6.17 37.99
C GLY A 371 -29.55 7.31 38.75
N SER A 372 -29.25 8.42 38.06
CA SER A 372 -28.63 9.60 38.66
C SER A 372 -29.60 10.46 39.48
N LEU A 373 -30.88 10.45 39.14
CA LEU A 373 -31.92 11.19 39.87
C LEU A 373 -32.24 10.55 41.22
N THR A 374 -32.20 9.21 41.29
CA THR A 374 -32.43 8.43 42.52
C THR A 374 -31.54 8.92 43.67
N THR A 375 -30.23 9.07 43.42
CA THR A 375 -29.27 9.52 44.45
C THR A 375 -29.52 10.98 44.84
N ARG A 376 -29.84 11.85 43.88
CA ARG A 376 -30.15 13.27 44.15
C ARG A 376 -31.43 13.48 44.95
N VAL A 377 -32.47 12.70 44.69
CA VAL A 377 -33.73 12.76 45.45
C VAL A 377 -33.51 12.27 46.88
N GLN A 378 -32.72 11.20 47.07
CA GLN A 378 -32.34 10.72 48.40
C GLN A 378 -31.55 11.80 49.18
N GLU A 379 -30.61 12.50 48.54
CA GLU A 379 -29.90 13.62 49.17
C GLU A 379 -30.87 14.73 49.64
N ILE A 380 -31.88 15.10 48.84
CA ILE A 380 -32.87 16.12 49.21
C ILE A 380 -33.72 15.66 50.39
N ILE A 381 -34.15 14.40 50.41
CA ILE A 381 -34.97 13.84 51.49
C ILE A 381 -34.15 13.72 52.79
N ASN A 382 -32.92 13.22 52.70
CA ASN A 382 -32.02 13.04 53.84
C ASN A 382 -31.58 14.37 54.46
N ARG A 383 -31.42 15.43 53.66
CA ARG A 383 -31.16 16.80 54.16
C ARG A 383 -32.36 17.39 54.92
N GLY A 384 -33.56 16.86 54.69
CA GLY A 384 -34.79 17.34 55.33
C GLY A 384 -35.15 18.77 54.94
N GLY A 385 -36.09 19.37 55.70
CA GLY A 385 -36.52 20.75 55.50
C GLY A 385 -37.80 20.91 54.66
N VAL A 386 -38.06 22.15 54.24
CA VAL A 386 -39.31 22.53 53.56
C VAL A 386 -39.44 21.85 52.20
N SER A 387 -38.36 21.75 51.42
CA SER A 387 -38.35 21.07 50.12
C SER A 387 -38.72 19.59 50.23
N ALA A 388 -38.19 18.87 51.22
CA ALA A 388 -38.52 17.46 51.46
C ALA A 388 -39.99 17.26 51.88
N ARG A 389 -40.54 18.15 52.73
CA ARG A 389 -41.97 18.10 53.11
C ARG A 389 -42.87 18.39 51.91
N THR A 390 -42.57 19.45 51.16
CA THR A 390 -43.33 19.85 49.97
C THR A 390 -43.30 18.77 48.88
N LEU A 391 -42.19 18.07 48.70
CA LEU A 391 -42.09 16.92 47.79
C LEU A 391 -42.92 15.72 48.26
N LYS A 392 -42.96 15.43 49.57
CA LYS A 392 -43.80 14.36 50.13
C LYS A 392 -45.30 14.69 49.98
N THR A 393 -45.70 15.93 50.22
CA THR A 393 -47.10 16.37 50.06
C THR A 393 -47.55 16.39 48.60
N ASN A 394 -46.67 16.74 47.66
CA ASN A 394 -46.98 16.79 46.22
C ASN A 394 -46.56 15.53 45.45
N ARG A 395 -46.36 14.40 46.13
CA ARG A 395 -45.85 13.15 45.54
C ARG A 395 -46.61 12.72 44.28
N ASN A 396 -47.94 12.76 44.32
CA ASN A 396 -48.78 12.32 43.19
C ASN A 396 -48.67 13.30 42.01
N ALA A 397 -48.75 14.61 42.28
CA ALA A 397 -48.62 15.64 41.25
C ALA A 397 -47.25 15.62 40.56
N VAL A 398 -46.16 15.43 41.32
CA VAL A 398 -44.81 15.28 40.76
C VAL A 398 -44.69 13.99 39.93
N GLY A 399 -45.27 12.88 40.42
CA GLY A 399 -45.31 11.62 39.67
C GLY A 399 -46.05 11.72 38.34
N ASP A 400 -47.19 12.40 38.33
CA ASP A 400 -48.00 12.62 37.12
C ASP A 400 -47.32 13.59 36.14
N ALA A 401 -46.70 14.66 36.64
CA ALA A 401 -45.92 15.59 35.82
C ALA A 401 -44.70 14.92 35.17
N ILE A 402 -44.00 14.03 35.89
CA ILE A 402 -42.89 13.24 35.33
C ILE A 402 -43.41 12.23 34.31
N ARG A 403 -44.54 11.56 34.57
CA ARG A 403 -45.18 10.66 33.61
C ARG A 403 -45.49 11.40 32.31
N GLU A 404 -46.11 12.57 32.40
CA GLU A 404 -46.41 13.41 31.23
C GLU A 404 -45.15 13.92 30.52
N CYS A 405 -44.10 14.25 31.27
CA CYS A 405 -42.81 14.64 30.71
C CYS A 405 -42.17 13.52 29.88
N VAL A 406 -42.20 12.28 30.37
CA VAL A 406 -41.64 11.13 29.65
C VAL A 406 -42.49 10.80 28.43
N THR A 407 -43.82 10.80 28.53
CA THR A 407 -44.68 10.53 27.37
C THR A 407 -44.55 11.60 26.30
N ARG A 408 -44.48 12.88 26.67
CA ARG A 408 -44.26 14.00 25.75
C ARG A 408 -42.84 14.00 25.16
N GLY A 409 -41.84 13.67 25.97
CA GLY A 409 -40.44 13.61 25.55
C GLY A 409 -40.11 12.42 24.65
N SER A 410 -40.85 11.32 24.79
CA SER A 410 -40.70 10.10 23.98
C SER A 410 -41.46 10.14 22.64
N GLN A 411 -42.24 11.19 22.38
CA GLN A 411 -42.88 11.41 21.08
C GLN A 411 -41.91 12.09 20.12
N PRO A 412 -41.79 11.63 18.86
CA PRO A 412 -40.97 12.30 17.86
C PRO A 412 -41.51 13.70 17.56
N HIS A 413 -40.60 14.65 17.36
CA HIS A 413 -40.99 16.02 17.00
C HIS A 413 -41.74 16.02 15.66
N SER A 414 -42.81 16.81 15.54
CA SER A 414 -43.73 16.78 14.39
C SER A 414 -43.07 17.05 13.03
N THR A 415 -41.89 17.68 13.01
CA THR A 415 -41.13 17.99 11.79
C THR A 415 -40.21 16.85 11.33
N VAL A 416 -39.95 15.86 12.18
CA VAL A 416 -39.03 14.73 11.93
C VAL A 416 -39.78 13.40 11.86
N ALA A 417 -41.08 13.39 12.17
CA ALA A 417 -41.92 12.23 12.02
C ALA A 417 -41.89 11.72 10.57
N PRO A 418 -41.66 10.41 10.34
CA PRO A 418 -41.68 9.86 8.99
C PRO A 418 -43.07 10.09 8.39
N THR A 419 -43.11 10.79 7.25
CA THR A 419 -44.32 10.90 6.42
C THR A 419 -44.85 9.50 6.19
N LYS A 420 -46.08 9.21 6.64
CA LYS A 420 -46.77 7.92 6.45
C LYS A 420 -46.56 7.41 5.02
N SER A 421 -45.61 6.48 4.84
CA SER A 421 -45.57 5.64 3.66
C SER A 421 -46.79 4.75 3.73
N ARG A 422 -47.71 5.01 2.81
CA ARG A 422 -48.94 4.26 2.56
C ARG A 422 -48.59 2.77 2.40
N GLY A 423 -48.97 1.95 3.38
CA GLY A 423 -48.93 0.49 3.28
C GLY A 423 -47.97 -0.22 4.24
N SER A 424 -48.24 -0.19 5.54
CA SER A 424 -48.05 -1.39 6.35
C SER A 424 -49.09 -1.37 7.47
N LYS A 425 -49.92 -2.41 7.47
CA LYS A 425 -51.03 -2.63 8.38
C LYS A 425 -50.47 -3.51 9.51
N GLY A 426 -50.45 -2.98 10.73
CA GLY A 426 -50.18 -3.74 11.95
C GLY A 426 -48.77 -3.59 12.52
N ASP A 427 -48.63 -2.68 13.48
CA ASP A 427 -48.07 -3.05 14.79
C ASP A 427 -48.53 -2.06 15.87
N PRO A 428 -49.48 -2.42 16.76
CA PRO A 428 -49.97 -1.56 17.84
C PRO A 428 -48.98 -1.42 19.02
N ASP A 429 -47.80 -2.02 18.97
CA ASP A 429 -46.83 -2.01 20.09
C ASP A 429 -45.99 -0.73 20.23
N ARG A 430 -45.99 0.18 19.23
CA ARG A 430 -45.19 1.42 19.33
C ARG A 430 -45.77 2.49 20.26
N ASN A 431 -47.06 2.41 20.61
CA ASN A 431 -47.70 3.34 21.55
C ASN A 431 -47.71 2.86 23.01
N SER A 432 -47.51 1.55 23.27
CA SER A 432 -47.38 0.96 24.63
C SER A 432 -45.93 0.75 25.07
N GLY A 433 -44.94 1.10 24.24
CA GLY A 433 -43.55 0.71 24.45
C GLY A 433 -42.77 1.46 25.54
N TRP A 434 -43.24 2.64 25.98
CA TRP A 434 -42.50 3.50 26.93
C TRP A 434 -42.95 3.37 28.39
N ASP A 435 -43.92 2.50 28.68
CA ASP A 435 -44.44 2.31 30.04
C ASP A 435 -43.35 1.85 31.02
N ARG A 436 -42.34 1.11 30.51
CA ARG A 436 -41.16 0.71 31.27
C ARG A 436 -40.31 1.91 31.67
N GLU A 437 -40.01 2.80 30.74
CA GLU A 437 -39.20 4.00 30.97
C GLU A 437 -39.93 5.00 31.87
N VAL A 438 -41.26 5.14 31.70
CA VAL A 438 -42.13 5.89 32.60
C VAL A 438 -42.07 5.33 34.01
N ALA A 439 -42.23 4.01 34.18
CA ALA A 439 -42.17 3.37 35.49
C ALA A 439 -40.81 3.54 36.17
N VAL A 440 -39.71 3.44 35.41
CA VAL A 440 -38.34 3.64 35.90
C VAL A 440 -38.10 5.09 36.35
N MET A 441 -38.54 6.07 35.55
CA MET A 441 -38.40 7.49 35.87
C MET A 441 -39.27 7.90 37.07
N VAL A 442 -40.55 7.53 37.07
CA VAL A 442 -41.45 7.81 38.20
C VAL A 442 -40.96 7.09 39.46
N GLY A 443 -40.52 5.83 39.34
CA GLY A 443 -39.95 5.05 40.44
C GLY A 443 -38.72 5.70 41.08
N SER A 444 -37.85 6.33 40.28
CA SER A 444 -36.65 7.01 40.77
C SER A 444 -36.93 8.18 41.72
N VAL A 445 -38.10 8.82 41.60
CA VAL A 445 -38.51 9.94 42.45
C VAL A 445 -39.47 9.48 43.54
N VAL A 446 -40.51 8.72 43.15
CA VAL A 446 -41.65 8.40 44.01
C VAL A 446 -41.31 7.31 45.04
N ASN A 447 -40.46 6.33 44.70
CA ASN A 447 -40.10 5.25 45.65
C ASN A 447 -39.23 5.75 46.80
N ASN A 448 -38.44 6.81 46.57
CA ASN A 448 -37.62 7.42 47.61
C ASN A 448 -38.43 8.32 48.55
N LEU A 449 -39.58 8.84 48.12
CA LEU A 449 -40.47 9.69 48.92
C LEU A 449 -41.34 8.91 49.93
N GLY A 450 -41.52 7.60 49.71
CA GLY A 450 -42.37 6.72 50.52
C GLY A 450 -41.66 5.92 51.61
N ARG A 451 -40.34 6.06 51.75
CA ARG A 451 -39.57 5.49 52.88
C ARG A 451 -39.38 6.49 54.01
#